data_AF-A0A1R1SHK8-F1
#
_entry.id   AF-A0A1R1SHK8-F1
#
_cell.length_a   1.000
_cell.length_b   1.000
_cell.length_c   1.000
_cell.angle_alpha   90.00
_cell.angle_beta   90.00
_cell.angle_gamma   90.00
#
_symmetry.space_group_name_H-M   'P 1'
#
loop_
_entity.id
_entity.type
_entity.pdbx_description
1 polymer ?
#
loop_
_entity_poly.entity_id
_entity_poly.type
_entity_poly.pdbx_seq_one_letter_code
_entity_poly.pdbx_strand_id
1 'polypeptide(L)'
;QRKLRSALSDVKRGEAALRKATSELDSVRSAAAVRQATAEGEARRLRARLAETESALEASRRAAREGRSVEDMRVRLLLDTVLDAAQGLRRELALPPASMRPADAVDAVEPGKMTPKDIATRALSEMDPALLDQLLALPQAHLVVDGYNVTKTGYPTMPLEKQRLRLLGGLAVLAAQTGAEMTCVFDGAELAAPVLLAPPRGVRVLFSKPGVTADELIRQLVRAEPPGRPVVVVSTDREVADGVAKAGARPVSSALLLKRLART
;
A
#
# COMPACT_ATOMS: atom_id res chain seq x y z
N GLN A 1 -66.82 -40.39 -77.24
CA GLN A 1 -67.02 -38.96 -76.88
C GLN A 1 -66.86 -38.65 -75.38
N ARG A 2 -67.64 -39.23 -74.45
CA ARG A 2 -67.65 -38.83 -73.02
C ARG A 2 -66.26 -38.77 -72.33
N LYS A 3 -65.40 -39.78 -72.53
CA LYS A 3 -64.01 -39.81 -71.99
C LYS A 3 -63.15 -38.61 -72.42
N LEU A 4 -63.25 -38.17 -73.67
CA LEU A 4 -62.47 -37.03 -74.20
C LEU A 4 -62.87 -35.70 -73.54
N ARG A 5 -64.16 -35.51 -73.23
CA ARG A 5 -64.63 -34.33 -72.48
C ARG A 5 -64.15 -34.34 -71.02
N SER A 6 -63.93 -35.50 -70.41
CA SER A 6 -63.26 -35.58 -69.10
C SER A 6 -61.82 -35.10 -69.23
N ALA A 7 -61.02 -35.73 -70.09
CA ALA A 7 -59.60 -35.40 -70.24
C ALA A 7 -59.35 -33.91 -70.53
N LEU A 8 -60.19 -33.28 -71.37
CA LEU A 8 -60.12 -31.82 -71.64
C LEU A 8 -60.51 -30.95 -70.43
N SER A 9 -61.41 -31.43 -69.55
CA SER A 9 -61.72 -30.80 -68.26
C SER A 9 -60.56 -30.98 -67.27
N ASP A 10 -59.96 -32.17 -67.26
CA ASP A 10 -58.85 -32.53 -66.37
C ASP A 10 -57.59 -31.72 -66.71
N VAL A 11 -57.25 -31.55 -68.00
CA VAL A 11 -56.20 -30.64 -68.47
C VAL A 11 -56.50 -29.19 -68.08
N LYS A 12 -57.72 -28.68 -68.32
CA LYS A 12 -58.09 -27.31 -67.91
C LYS A 12 -58.01 -27.07 -66.40
N ARG A 13 -58.35 -28.08 -65.59
CA ARG A 13 -58.16 -28.02 -64.13
C ARG A 13 -56.69 -28.02 -63.75
N GLY A 14 -55.86 -28.82 -64.43
CA GLY A 14 -54.40 -28.82 -64.27
C GLY A 14 -53.77 -27.46 -64.63
N GLU A 15 -54.14 -26.87 -65.77
CA GLU A 15 -53.70 -25.53 -66.16
C GLU A 15 -54.12 -24.45 -65.15
N ALA A 16 -55.37 -24.48 -64.66
CA ALA A 16 -55.85 -23.54 -63.66
C ALA A 16 -55.11 -23.68 -62.32
N ALA A 17 -54.84 -24.91 -61.88
CA ALA A 17 -54.05 -25.19 -60.69
C ALA A 17 -52.59 -24.74 -60.85
N LEU A 18 -51.98 -24.95 -62.03
CA LEU A 18 -50.62 -24.49 -62.33
C LEU A 18 -50.53 -22.97 -62.31
N ARG A 19 -51.43 -22.26 -63.01
CA ARG A 19 -51.48 -20.78 -63.01
C ARG A 19 -51.65 -20.22 -61.59
N LYS A 20 -52.51 -20.84 -60.79
CA LYS A 20 -52.68 -20.49 -59.37
C LYS A 20 -51.35 -20.68 -58.60
N ALA A 21 -50.74 -21.86 -58.68
CA ALA A 21 -49.48 -22.16 -58.00
C ALA A 21 -48.33 -21.23 -58.42
N THR A 22 -48.25 -20.83 -59.70
CA THR A 22 -47.30 -19.81 -60.17
C THR A 22 -47.57 -18.45 -59.50
N SER A 23 -48.82 -17.99 -59.46
CA SER A 23 -49.16 -16.72 -58.81
C SER A 23 -48.91 -16.71 -57.31
N GLU A 24 -49.14 -17.83 -56.61
CA GLU A 24 -48.81 -18.00 -55.20
C GLU A 24 -47.29 -17.97 -55.00
N LEU A 25 -46.52 -18.69 -55.83
CA LEU A 25 -45.06 -18.75 -55.77
C LEU A 25 -44.40 -17.38 -56.07
N ASP A 26 -44.92 -16.60 -57.02
CA ASP A 26 -44.39 -15.26 -57.30
C ASP A 26 -44.81 -14.21 -56.25
N SER A 27 -45.96 -14.38 -55.59
CA SER A 27 -46.31 -13.57 -54.41
C SER A 27 -45.40 -13.89 -53.20
N VAL A 28 -45.05 -15.16 -52.98
CA VAL A 28 -44.08 -15.57 -51.95
C VAL A 28 -42.68 -15.05 -52.28
N ARG A 29 -42.25 -15.11 -53.55
CA ARG A 29 -40.94 -14.57 -54.00
C ARG A 29 -40.83 -13.06 -53.80
N SER A 30 -41.84 -12.29 -54.21
CA SER A 30 -41.84 -10.84 -54.02
C SER A 30 -41.88 -10.46 -52.53
N ALA A 31 -42.68 -11.14 -51.71
CA ALA A 31 -42.69 -10.96 -50.26
C ALA A 31 -41.37 -11.41 -49.57
N ALA A 32 -40.62 -12.34 -50.17
CA ALA A 32 -39.27 -12.70 -49.70
C ALA A 32 -38.23 -11.62 -50.10
N ALA A 33 -38.25 -11.16 -51.35
CA ALA A 33 -37.35 -10.13 -51.86
C ALA A 33 -37.47 -8.81 -51.10
N VAL A 34 -38.69 -8.37 -50.77
CA VAL A 34 -38.92 -7.17 -49.94
C VAL A 34 -38.32 -7.35 -48.54
N ARG A 35 -38.54 -8.50 -47.88
CA ARG A 35 -37.98 -8.79 -46.54
C ARG A 35 -36.45 -8.89 -46.56
N GLN A 36 -35.86 -9.43 -47.63
CA GLN A 36 -34.42 -9.42 -47.82
C GLN A 36 -33.89 -7.99 -47.99
N ALA A 37 -34.50 -7.19 -48.85
CA ALA A 37 -34.07 -5.80 -49.09
C ALA A 37 -34.16 -4.92 -47.81
N THR A 38 -35.19 -5.11 -46.98
CA THR A 38 -35.28 -4.42 -45.68
C THR A 38 -34.19 -4.90 -44.72
N ALA A 39 -33.99 -6.22 -44.58
CA ALA A 39 -32.94 -6.77 -43.71
C ALA A 39 -31.52 -6.37 -44.14
N GLU A 40 -31.26 -6.29 -45.46
CA GLU A 40 -30.00 -5.75 -46.00
C GLU A 40 -29.84 -4.24 -45.77
N GLY A 41 -30.94 -3.48 -45.74
CA GLY A 41 -30.94 -2.07 -45.37
C GLY A 41 -30.61 -1.87 -43.88
N GLU A 42 -31.25 -2.65 -43.01
CA GLU A 42 -30.99 -2.66 -41.56
C GLU A 42 -29.58 -3.14 -41.24
N ALA A 43 -29.11 -4.24 -41.83
CA ALA A 43 -27.75 -4.72 -41.66
C ALA A 43 -26.69 -3.71 -42.13
N ARG A 44 -26.96 -2.92 -43.18
CA ARG A 44 -26.08 -1.80 -43.59
C ARG A 44 -26.09 -0.67 -42.56
N ARG A 45 -27.26 -0.26 -42.06
CA ARG A 45 -27.40 0.77 -41.01
C ARG A 45 -26.70 0.37 -39.70
N LEU A 46 -26.89 -0.87 -39.26
CA LEU A 46 -26.25 -1.40 -38.05
C LEU A 46 -24.74 -1.48 -38.17
N ARG A 47 -24.20 -1.95 -39.32
CA ARG A 47 -22.75 -1.95 -39.58
C ARG A 47 -22.15 -0.54 -39.61
N ALA A 48 -22.84 0.43 -40.22
CA ALA A 48 -22.40 1.82 -40.23
C ALA A 48 -22.36 2.40 -38.80
N ARG A 49 -23.40 2.14 -37.99
CA ARG A 49 -23.45 2.61 -36.59
C ARG A 49 -22.41 1.93 -35.70
N LEU A 50 -22.14 0.63 -35.93
CA LEU A 50 -21.07 -0.11 -35.24
C LEU A 50 -19.72 0.58 -35.48
N ALA A 51 -19.33 0.76 -36.74
CA ALA A 51 -18.05 1.38 -37.13
C ALA A 51 -17.91 2.83 -36.61
N GLU A 52 -19.01 3.60 -36.58
CA GLU A 52 -19.05 4.92 -35.94
C GLU A 52 -18.73 4.84 -34.44
N THR A 53 -19.37 3.91 -33.71
CA THR A 53 -19.14 3.73 -32.26
C THR A 53 -17.75 3.15 -31.94
N GLU A 54 -17.20 2.29 -32.80
CA GLU A 54 -15.84 1.75 -32.66
C GLU A 54 -14.80 2.87 -32.85
N SER A 55 -14.95 3.68 -33.91
CA SER A 55 -14.09 4.85 -34.16
C SER A 55 -14.12 5.86 -33.01
N ALA A 56 -15.32 6.16 -32.47
CA ALA A 56 -15.48 7.04 -31.30
C ALA A 56 -14.83 6.45 -30.04
N LEU A 57 -14.92 5.14 -29.82
CA LEU A 57 -14.27 4.44 -28.71
C LEU A 57 -12.74 4.46 -28.85
N GLU A 58 -12.19 4.30 -30.05
CA GLU A 58 -10.76 4.43 -30.30
C GLU A 58 -10.22 5.85 -30.15
N ALA A 59 -11.00 6.86 -30.55
CA ALA A 59 -10.65 8.27 -30.33
C ALA A 59 -10.61 8.59 -28.82
N SER A 60 -11.66 8.19 -28.08
CA SER A 60 -11.72 8.32 -26.62
C SER A 60 -10.57 7.59 -25.91
N ARG A 61 -10.25 6.36 -26.32
CA ARG A 61 -9.12 5.58 -25.79
C ARG A 61 -7.75 6.20 -26.07
N ARG A 62 -7.57 6.95 -27.17
CA ARG A 62 -6.34 7.70 -27.48
C ARG A 62 -6.21 8.93 -26.58
N ALA A 63 -7.22 9.79 -26.56
CA ALA A 63 -7.26 10.97 -25.69
C ALA A 63 -7.06 10.60 -24.20
N ALA A 64 -7.68 9.52 -23.73
CA ALA A 64 -7.51 9.01 -22.36
C ALA A 64 -6.18 8.30 -22.08
N ARG A 65 -5.30 8.12 -23.08
CA ARG A 65 -3.89 7.71 -22.90
C ARG A 65 -2.97 8.92 -22.93
N GLU A 66 -3.19 9.82 -23.90
CA GLU A 66 -2.46 11.07 -24.06
C GLU A 66 -2.59 11.95 -22.81
N GLY A 67 -3.81 12.17 -22.29
CA GLY A 67 -4.05 12.92 -21.05
C GLY A 67 -3.27 12.37 -19.85
N ARG A 68 -3.30 11.04 -19.64
CA ARG A 68 -2.51 10.39 -18.59
C ARG A 68 -1.01 10.55 -18.80
N SER A 69 -0.50 10.44 -20.03
CA SER A 69 0.93 10.66 -20.29
C SER A 69 1.39 12.10 -20.00
N VAL A 70 0.51 13.08 -20.16
CA VAL A 70 0.75 14.48 -19.76
C VAL A 70 0.66 14.65 -18.24
N GLU A 71 -0.25 13.97 -17.56
CA GLU A 71 -0.34 13.94 -16.10
C GLU A 71 0.90 13.29 -15.47
N ASP A 72 1.31 12.10 -15.94
CA ASP A 72 2.52 11.40 -15.51
C ASP A 72 3.78 12.25 -15.72
N MET A 73 3.90 12.93 -16.87
CA MET A 73 4.98 13.86 -17.17
C MET A 73 5.01 15.04 -16.19
N ARG A 74 3.84 15.61 -15.85
CA ARG A 74 3.74 16.72 -14.89
C ARG A 74 4.07 16.28 -13.46
N VAL A 75 3.60 15.11 -13.04
CA VAL A 75 3.95 14.51 -11.73
C VAL A 75 5.45 14.29 -11.63
N ARG A 76 6.07 13.75 -12.69
CA ARG A 76 7.53 13.58 -12.74
C ARG A 76 8.28 14.90 -12.67
N LEU A 77 7.90 15.90 -13.48
CA LEU A 77 8.54 17.22 -13.47
C LEU A 77 8.49 17.88 -12.08
N LEU A 78 7.35 17.76 -11.38
CA LEU A 78 7.20 18.26 -10.01
C LEU A 78 8.08 17.48 -9.01
N LEU A 79 8.18 16.16 -9.14
CA LEU A 79 9.05 15.33 -8.30
C LEU A 79 10.53 15.66 -8.51
N ASP A 80 10.97 15.73 -9.76
CA ASP A 80 12.34 16.09 -10.15
C ASP A 80 12.68 17.50 -9.60
N THR A 81 11.76 18.47 -9.71
CA THR A 81 11.90 19.82 -9.13
C THR A 81 12.06 19.80 -7.60
N VAL A 82 11.32 18.94 -6.88
CA VAL A 82 11.43 18.81 -5.41
C VAL A 82 12.76 18.16 -5.01
N LEU A 83 13.25 17.19 -5.78
CA LEU A 83 14.54 16.55 -5.56
C LEU A 83 15.71 17.51 -5.80
N ASP A 84 15.64 18.33 -6.85
CA ASP A 84 16.65 19.36 -7.14
C ASP A 84 16.62 20.49 -6.10
N ALA A 85 15.43 20.92 -5.65
CA ALA A 85 15.29 21.88 -4.56
C ALA A 85 15.89 21.36 -3.23
N ALA A 86 15.69 20.07 -2.91
CA ALA A 86 16.29 19.45 -1.73
C ALA A 86 17.82 19.32 -1.83
N GLN A 87 18.35 19.00 -3.01
CA GLN A 87 19.79 18.99 -3.27
C GLN A 87 20.41 20.38 -3.18
N GLY A 88 19.76 21.39 -3.77
CA GLY A 88 20.15 22.80 -3.67
C GLY A 88 20.18 23.27 -2.22
N LEU A 89 19.10 23.05 -1.47
CA LEU A 89 19.02 23.41 -0.05
C LEU A 89 20.14 22.74 0.78
N ARG A 90 20.44 21.46 0.54
CA ARG A 90 21.56 20.76 1.19
C ARG A 90 22.92 21.38 0.87
N ARG A 91 23.11 21.87 -0.36
CA ARG A 91 24.33 22.55 -0.80
C ARG A 91 24.49 23.92 -0.18
N GLU A 92 23.44 24.74 -0.21
CA GLU A 92 23.46 26.12 0.33
C GLU A 92 23.58 26.13 1.87
N LEU A 93 22.93 25.20 2.58
CA LEU A 93 23.10 25.03 4.03
C LEU A 93 24.44 24.38 4.42
N ALA A 94 25.25 23.96 3.43
CA ALA A 94 26.56 23.30 3.60
C ALA A 94 26.57 22.13 4.61
N LEU A 95 25.44 21.44 4.80
CA LEU A 95 25.28 20.47 5.88
C LEU A 95 26.15 19.22 5.65
N PRO A 96 27.12 18.92 6.55
CA PRO A 96 27.84 17.66 6.50
C PRO A 96 26.87 16.48 6.74
N PRO A 97 27.19 15.27 6.25
CA PRO A 97 26.39 14.09 6.56
C PRO A 97 26.34 13.88 8.09
N ALA A 98 25.14 13.61 8.62
CA ALA A 98 24.93 13.44 10.05
C ALA A 98 25.78 12.28 10.60
N SER A 99 26.78 12.61 11.40
CA SER A 99 27.79 11.70 11.98
C SER A 99 27.31 10.97 13.25
N MET A 100 26.05 11.17 13.61
CA MET A 100 25.54 11.30 14.97
C MET A 100 23.98 11.31 14.84
N ARG A 101 23.16 10.81 15.79
CA ARG A 101 21.67 10.78 15.67
C ARG A 101 20.93 11.24 16.94
N PRO A 102 19.70 11.79 16.86
CA PRO A 102 19.10 12.63 17.92
C PRO A 102 18.91 11.96 19.29
N ALA A 103 18.61 10.67 19.30
CA ALA A 103 18.53 9.87 20.51
C ALA A 103 19.86 9.79 21.31
N ASP A 104 21.03 9.86 20.65
CA ASP A 104 22.35 9.67 21.28
C ASP A 104 22.84 10.89 22.13
N ALA A 105 21.97 11.87 22.42
CA ALA A 105 22.19 12.89 23.49
C ALA A 105 21.14 12.84 24.60
N VAL A 106 20.21 11.88 24.57
CA VAL A 106 19.37 11.64 25.74
C VAL A 106 20.22 11.00 26.81
N ASP A 107 20.20 11.58 28.00
CA ASP A 107 21.11 11.27 29.10
C ASP A 107 20.75 9.94 29.80
N ALA A 108 20.92 8.84 29.07
CA ALA A 108 20.75 7.46 29.51
C ALA A 108 22.08 6.82 29.94
N VAL A 109 22.05 5.56 30.41
CA VAL A 109 23.27 4.79 30.67
C VAL A 109 23.73 4.11 29.37
N GLU A 110 24.68 4.72 28.67
CA GLU A 110 25.20 4.25 27.37
C GLU A 110 26.71 3.88 27.40
N PRO A 111 27.12 2.93 26.56
CA PRO A 111 28.37 3.01 25.79
C PRO A 111 28.14 3.92 24.55
N GLY A 112 28.54 5.21 24.63
CA GLY A 112 28.06 6.29 23.73
C GLY A 112 28.56 6.32 22.25
N LYS A 113 28.26 7.36 21.42
CA LYS A 113 27.86 8.76 21.76
C LYS A 113 27.33 9.65 20.56
N MET A 114 26.35 10.57 20.78
CA MET A 114 26.02 11.91 20.12
C MET A 114 25.15 12.13 18.81
N THR A 115 24.55 13.34 18.60
CA THR A 115 23.36 13.74 17.72
C THR A 115 23.50 14.70 16.49
N PRO A 116 22.69 14.65 15.38
CA PRO A 116 21.55 15.60 15.12
C PRO A 116 20.39 15.10 14.16
N LYS A 117 19.57 16.01 13.56
CA LYS A 117 18.11 15.93 13.11
C LYS A 117 17.81 16.00 11.57
N ASP A 118 16.60 16.12 10.92
CA ASP A 118 15.19 16.54 11.25
C ASP A 118 14.02 16.07 10.25
N ILE A 119 12.73 16.45 10.46
CA ILE A 119 11.48 16.45 9.57
C ILE A 119 10.73 15.11 9.18
N ALA A 120 9.37 14.89 9.12
CA ALA A 120 8.12 15.41 9.80
C ALA A 120 6.76 14.61 9.58
N THR A 121 6.12 14.08 10.66
CA THR A 121 4.63 13.90 10.95
C THR A 121 3.64 12.79 10.41
N ARG A 122 2.52 12.61 11.19
CA ARG A 122 1.11 12.12 10.93
C ARG A 122 0.76 10.61 10.86
N ALA A 123 -0.42 10.22 11.39
CA ALA A 123 -0.80 8.83 11.73
C ALA A 123 -2.10 8.30 11.07
N LEU A 124 -2.24 6.96 10.99
CA LEU A 124 -3.43 6.20 10.56
C LEU A 124 -3.48 4.81 11.24
N SER A 125 -4.67 4.35 11.66
CA SER A 125 -5.10 2.96 12.00
C SER A 125 -4.21 2.03 12.86
N GLU A 126 -4.48 1.92 14.16
CA GLU A 126 -3.63 1.25 15.17
C GLU A 126 -3.50 -0.30 15.13
N MET A 127 -4.11 -1.02 14.18
CA MET A 127 -4.18 -2.50 14.24
C MET A 127 -3.80 -3.29 12.97
N ASP A 128 -3.26 -2.65 11.93
CA ASP A 128 -2.73 -3.38 10.76
C ASP A 128 -1.22 -3.67 10.90
N PRO A 129 -0.75 -4.95 10.87
CA PRO A 129 0.68 -5.26 10.76
C PRO A 129 1.38 -4.61 9.57
N ALA A 130 0.68 -4.42 8.45
CA ALA A 130 1.24 -3.75 7.27
C ALA A 130 1.53 -2.26 7.51
N LEU A 131 0.87 -1.61 8.48
CA LEU A 131 1.26 -0.27 8.91
C LEU A 131 2.67 -0.27 9.50
N LEU A 132 3.00 -1.22 10.38
CA LEU A 132 4.34 -1.28 10.98
C LEU A 132 5.42 -1.48 9.90
N ASP A 133 5.17 -2.33 8.92
CA ASP A 133 6.05 -2.50 7.75
C ASP A 133 6.17 -1.20 6.92
N GLN A 134 5.05 -0.50 6.64
CA GLN A 134 5.06 0.79 5.94
C GLN A 134 5.81 1.89 6.72
N LEU A 135 5.66 1.94 8.05
CA LEU A 135 6.31 2.92 8.90
C LEU A 135 7.82 2.70 9.03
N LEU A 136 8.26 1.44 9.08
CA LEU A 136 9.68 1.07 9.10
C LEU A 136 10.35 1.20 7.73
N ALA A 137 9.57 1.14 6.64
CA ALA A 137 10.04 1.41 5.28
C ALA A 137 10.22 2.91 4.97
N LEU A 138 9.82 3.83 5.86
CA LEU A 138 10.07 5.26 5.70
C LEU A 138 11.56 5.57 5.89
N PRO A 139 12.15 6.47 5.07
CA PRO A 139 13.57 6.79 5.16
C PRO A 139 13.93 7.34 6.55
N GLN A 140 15.02 6.83 7.12
CA GLN A 140 15.54 7.19 8.45
C GLN A 140 14.57 6.93 9.62
N ALA A 141 13.55 6.08 9.47
CA ALA A 141 12.63 5.72 10.55
C ALA A 141 13.36 5.26 11.84
N HIS A 142 12.74 5.50 12.98
CA HIS A 142 13.26 5.16 14.31
C HIS A 142 12.21 4.42 15.13
N LEU A 143 12.51 3.18 15.47
CA LEU A 143 11.70 2.33 16.34
C LEU A 143 12.23 2.38 17.78
N VAL A 144 11.52 3.06 18.66
CA VAL A 144 11.73 2.99 20.11
C VAL A 144 10.85 1.87 20.66
N VAL A 145 11.43 0.95 21.42
CA VAL A 145 10.75 -0.24 21.93
C VAL A 145 10.84 -0.26 23.45
N ASP A 146 9.69 -0.26 24.11
CA ASP A 146 9.55 -0.55 25.52
C ASP A 146 9.78 -2.05 25.76
N GLY A 147 11.00 -2.35 26.22
CA GLY A 147 11.51 -3.71 26.26
C GLY A 147 10.69 -4.61 27.16
N TYR A 148 10.38 -4.18 28.39
CA TYR A 148 9.65 -5.03 29.33
C TYR A 148 8.16 -5.13 29.03
N ASN A 149 7.51 -4.08 28.53
CA ASN A 149 6.11 -4.23 28.08
C ASN A 149 5.99 -5.20 26.90
N VAL A 150 6.95 -5.18 25.96
CA VAL A 150 7.00 -6.16 24.86
C VAL A 150 7.33 -7.57 25.37
N THR A 151 8.30 -7.74 26.28
CA THR A 151 8.71 -9.08 26.72
C THR A 151 7.69 -9.75 27.64
N LYS A 152 7.10 -9.00 28.57
CA LYS A 152 6.02 -9.47 29.47
C LYS A 152 4.75 -9.80 28.68
N THR A 153 4.49 -9.12 27.56
CA THR A 153 3.41 -9.49 26.62
C THR A 153 3.73 -10.76 25.82
N GLY A 154 4.97 -10.91 25.33
CA GLY A 154 5.32 -11.93 24.34
C GLY A 154 5.76 -13.29 24.88
N TYR A 155 6.44 -13.31 26.03
CA TYR A 155 7.05 -14.54 26.59
C TYR A 155 7.29 -14.39 28.12
N PRO A 156 6.22 -14.13 28.91
CA PRO A 156 6.32 -13.83 30.34
C PRO A 156 6.92 -14.96 31.19
N THR A 157 6.85 -16.21 30.72
CA THR A 157 7.37 -17.40 31.42
C THR A 157 8.88 -17.60 31.29
N MET A 158 9.58 -16.80 30.48
CA MET A 158 11.04 -16.88 30.35
C MET A 158 11.76 -16.03 31.41
N PRO A 159 12.96 -16.43 31.90
CA PRO A 159 13.79 -15.57 32.75
C PRO A 159 14.15 -14.24 32.05
N LEU A 160 14.18 -13.12 32.80
CA LEU A 160 14.34 -11.77 32.25
C LEU A 160 15.54 -11.61 31.28
N GLU A 161 16.68 -12.24 31.57
CA GLU A 161 17.83 -12.23 30.65
C GLU A 161 17.51 -12.85 29.28
N LYS A 162 16.87 -14.04 29.28
CA LYS A 162 16.42 -14.71 28.05
C LYS A 162 15.30 -13.94 27.35
N GLN A 163 14.46 -13.23 28.11
CA GLN A 163 13.50 -12.28 27.56
C GLN A 163 14.20 -11.18 26.74
N ARG A 164 15.17 -10.47 27.35
CA ARG A 164 15.93 -9.39 26.68
C ARG A 164 16.65 -9.92 25.44
N LEU A 165 17.38 -11.03 25.54
CA LEU A 165 18.10 -11.63 24.41
C LEU A 165 17.17 -12.02 23.25
N ARG A 166 15.97 -12.55 23.53
CA ARG A 166 14.97 -12.90 22.52
C ARG A 166 14.43 -11.66 21.80
N LEU A 167 14.16 -10.57 22.53
CA LEU A 167 13.73 -9.31 21.93
C LEU A 167 14.82 -8.72 21.02
N LEU A 168 16.03 -8.60 21.54
CA LEU A 168 17.15 -7.98 20.84
C LEU A 168 17.56 -8.76 19.58
N GLY A 169 17.50 -10.10 19.61
CA GLY A 169 17.71 -10.93 18.42
C GLY A 169 16.68 -10.67 17.33
N GLY A 170 15.39 -10.59 17.67
CA GLY A 170 14.33 -10.26 16.71
C GLY A 170 14.47 -8.85 16.13
N LEU A 171 14.75 -7.86 16.99
CA LEU A 171 14.99 -6.48 16.55
C LEU A 171 16.22 -6.36 15.63
N ALA A 172 17.28 -7.14 15.85
CA ALA A 172 18.46 -7.12 14.98
C ALA A 172 18.15 -7.60 13.55
N VAL A 173 17.34 -8.66 13.40
CA VAL A 173 16.89 -9.12 12.08
C VAL A 173 15.96 -8.08 11.43
N LEU A 174 15.06 -7.46 12.20
CA LEU A 174 14.17 -6.41 11.69
C LEU A 174 14.93 -5.15 11.27
N ALA A 175 15.97 -4.75 12.01
CA ALA A 175 16.88 -3.65 11.65
C ALA A 175 17.67 -3.97 10.37
N ALA A 176 18.18 -5.20 10.22
CA ALA A 176 18.85 -5.65 9.01
C ALA A 176 17.93 -5.71 7.77
N GLN A 177 16.64 -6.00 7.96
CA GLN A 177 15.64 -6.02 6.88
C GLN A 177 15.17 -4.62 6.45
N THR A 178 15.04 -3.69 7.39
CA THR A 178 14.38 -2.39 7.15
C THR A 178 15.36 -1.22 7.03
N GLY A 179 16.57 -1.33 7.59
CA GLY A 179 17.51 -0.22 7.73
C GLY A 179 17.08 0.85 8.74
N ALA A 180 15.90 0.69 9.37
CA ALA A 180 15.41 1.59 10.41
C ALA A 180 16.31 1.53 11.66
N GLU A 181 16.46 2.67 12.33
CA GLU A 181 17.12 2.68 13.63
C GLU A 181 16.23 2.00 14.68
N MET A 182 16.82 1.18 15.56
CA MET A 182 16.09 0.54 16.65
C MET A 182 16.72 0.88 17.99
N THR A 183 15.88 1.16 18.99
CA THR A 183 16.29 1.48 20.35
C THR A 183 15.41 0.72 21.32
N CYS A 184 15.96 -0.28 22.00
CA CYS A 184 15.26 -1.02 23.04
C CYS A 184 15.56 -0.38 24.40
N VAL A 185 14.53 0.13 25.07
CA VAL A 185 14.62 0.72 26.41
C VAL A 185 14.18 -0.31 27.45
N PHE A 186 14.96 -0.52 28.49
CA PHE A 186 14.59 -1.34 29.64
C PHE A 186 14.61 -0.51 30.92
N ASP A 187 13.75 -0.85 31.87
CA ASP A 187 13.76 -0.20 33.18
C ASP A 187 15.01 -0.61 33.98
N GLY A 188 15.76 0.39 34.47
CA GLY A 188 16.93 0.20 35.30
C GLY A 188 16.62 -0.31 36.71
N ALA A 189 15.40 -0.11 37.22
CA ALA A 189 14.97 -0.60 38.53
C ALA A 189 14.88 -2.14 38.61
N GLU A 190 14.71 -2.83 37.48
CA GLU A 190 14.75 -4.30 37.40
C GLU A 190 16.19 -4.87 37.20
N LEU A 191 17.23 -4.06 37.43
CA LEU A 191 18.64 -4.49 37.37
C LEU A 191 19.24 -4.71 38.77
N ALA A 192 19.41 -5.98 39.15
CA ALA A 192 20.16 -6.34 40.36
C ALA A 192 21.68 -6.13 40.25
N ALA A 193 22.21 -5.97 39.04
CA ALA A 193 23.63 -5.75 38.74
C ALA A 193 23.80 -5.09 37.35
N PRO A 194 24.95 -4.47 37.04
CA PRO A 194 25.26 -3.99 35.69
C PRO A 194 25.23 -5.13 34.66
N VAL A 195 24.32 -5.05 33.69
CA VAL A 195 24.12 -6.10 32.69
C VAL A 195 25.04 -5.89 31.50
N LEU A 196 26.05 -6.76 31.38
CA LEU A 196 26.98 -6.83 30.25
C LEU A 196 26.33 -7.50 29.02
N LEU A 197 25.28 -6.89 28.48
CA LEU A 197 24.76 -7.25 27.16
C LEU A 197 25.60 -6.58 26.08
N ALA A 198 26.20 -7.37 25.20
CA ALA A 198 26.68 -6.88 23.91
C ALA A 198 25.47 -6.67 22.99
N PRO A 199 25.09 -5.43 22.63
CA PRO A 199 23.94 -5.20 21.77
C PRO A 199 24.20 -5.73 20.35
N PRO A 200 23.24 -6.42 19.72
CA PRO A 200 23.41 -6.90 18.36
C PRO A 200 23.43 -5.71 17.38
N ARG A 201 24.23 -5.83 16.30
CA ARG A 201 24.42 -4.77 15.31
C ARG A 201 23.08 -4.28 14.75
N GLY A 202 22.87 -2.96 14.78
CA GLY A 202 21.64 -2.30 14.33
C GLY A 202 20.66 -1.93 15.45
N VAL A 203 20.84 -2.42 16.68
CA VAL A 203 19.96 -2.13 17.82
C VAL A 203 20.73 -1.41 18.93
N ARG A 204 20.36 -0.16 19.23
CA ARG A 204 20.79 0.55 20.45
C ARG A 204 20.01 -0.01 21.65
N VAL A 205 20.66 -0.19 22.79
CA VAL A 205 20.03 -0.72 24.02
C VAL A 205 20.30 0.25 25.15
N LEU A 206 19.24 0.74 25.78
CA LEU A 206 19.28 1.74 26.83
C LEU A 206 18.65 1.21 28.10
N PHE A 207 19.23 1.56 29.24
CA PHE A 207 18.65 1.34 30.56
C PHE A 207 18.33 2.70 31.18
N SER A 208 17.15 2.82 31.80
CA SER A 208 16.80 4.05 32.54
C SER A 208 17.71 4.22 33.77
N LYS A 209 17.96 5.47 34.15
CA LYS A 209 18.76 5.79 35.34
C LYS A 209 17.96 5.52 36.63
N PRO A 210 18.61 5.21 37.76
CA PRO A 210 17.92 5.14 39.05
C PRO A 210 17.10 6.41 39.33
N GLY A 211 15.81 6.25 39.61
CA GLY A 211 14.86 7.37 39.77
C GLY A 211 14.19 7.87 38.49
N VAL A 212 14.47 7.27 37.32
CA VAL A 212 13.80 7.56 36.05
C VAL A 212 13.17 6.27 35.51
N THR A 213 11.89 6.31 35.15
CA THR A 213 11.20 5.16 34.54
C THR A 213 11.61 4.96 33.09
N ALA A 214 11.40 3.76 32.54
CA ALA A 214 11.53 3.52 31.10
C ALA A 214 10.62 4.47 30.30
N ASP A 215 9.42 4.77 30.80
CA ASP A 215 8.40 5.62 30.18
C ASP A 215 8.87 7.06 29.95
N GLU A 216 9.47 7.68 30.96
CA GLU A 216 9.98 9.06 30.82
C GLU A 216 11.27 9.10 29.99
N LEU A 217 12.10 8.05 30.02
CA LEU A 217 13.21 7.93 29.07
C LEU A 217 12.70 7.79 27.61
N ILE A 218 11.64 7.02 27.36
CA ILE A 218 10.98 6.93 26.05
C ILE A 218 10.42 8.30 25.63
N ARG A 219 9.78 9.05 26.54
CA ARG A 219 9.32 10.42 26.28
C ARG A 219 10.48 11.38 25.99
N GLN A 220 11.60 11.25 26.69
CA GLN A 220 12.81 12.06 26.43
C GLN A 220 13.41 11.72 25.07
N LEU A 221 13.51 10.45 24.69
CA LEU A 221 13.90 10.01 23.34
C LEU A 221 13.02 10.65 22.27
N VAL A 222 11.70 10.57 22.40
CA VAL A 222 10.77 11.17 21.42
C VAL A 222 10.87 12.70 21.34
N ARG A 223 11.10 13.40 22.47
CA ARG A 223 11.30 14.86 22.50
C ARG A 223 12.68 15.29 21.97
N ALA A 224 13.70 14.45 22.14
CA ALA A 224 15.05 14.67 21.65
C ALA A 224 15.18 14.33 20.17
N GLU A 225 14.41 13.38 19.66
CA GLU A 225 14.12 13.23 18.24
C GLU A 225 13.49 14.52 17.66
N PRO A 226 13.62 14.76 16.36
CA PRO A 226 13.11 15.98 15.72
C PRO A 226 11.59 16.03 15.66
N PRO A 227 10.99 17.23 15.52
CA PRO A 227 9.55 17.42 15.26
C PRO A 227 9.21 16.97 13.82
N GLY A 228 9.31 15.66 13.58
CA GLY A 228 10.19 15.29 12.49
C GLY A 228 10.11 13.85 12.01
N ARG A 229 11.31 13.31 11.78
CA ARG A 229 11.69 11.93 11.49
C ARG A 229 10.63 10.91 11.93
N PRO A 230 10.32 9.87 11.14
CA PRO A 230 9.34 8.85 11.50
C PRO A 230 9.70 8.06 12.77
N VAL A 231 9.35 8.60 13.95
CA VAL A 231 9.49 7.90 15.23
C VAL A 231 8.25 7.03 15.46
N VAL A 232 8.49 5.76 15.75
CA VAL A 232 7.50 4.74 16.10
C VAL A 232 7.82 4.25 17.51
N VAL A 233 6.84 4.31 18.41
CA VAL A 233 7.02 3.86 19.80
C VAL A 233 6.18 2.62 20.04
N VAL A 234 6.83 1.52 20.40
CA VAL A 234 6.15 0.27 20.75
C VAL A 234 6.06 0.16 22.26
N SER A 235 4.83 0.18 22.80
CA SER A 235 4.53 -0.17 24.19
C SER A 235 3.10 -0.73 24.30
N THR A 236 2.71 -1.16 25.49
CA THR A 236 1.32 -1.49 25.87
C THR A 236 0.72 -0.46 26.83
N ASP A 237 1.51 0.48 27.34
CA ASP A 237 1.03 1.51 28.24
C ASP A 237 0.37 2.69 27.48
N ARG A 238 -0.80 3.11 27.98
CA ARG A 238 -1.60 4.20 27.38
C ARG A 238 -1.08 5.58 27.74
N GLU A 239 -0.52 5.78 28.93
CA GLU A 239 0.10 7.05 29.31
C GLU A 239 1.37 7.29 28.48
N VAL A 240 2.15 6.23 28.21
CA VAL A 240 3.25 6.29 27.24
C VAL A 240 2.72 6.67 25.87
N ALA A 241 1.73 5.94 25.33
CA ALA A 241 1.17 6.19 24.01
C ALA A 241 0.65 7.63 23.83
N ASP A 242 -0.14 8.14 24.77
CA ASP A 242 -0.63 9.52 24.78
C ASP A 242 0.51 10.53 24.88
N GLY A 243 1.51 10.27 25.72
CA GLY A 243 2.66 11.15 25.94
C GLY A 243 3.54 11.29 24.69
N VAL A 244 3.78 10.19 23.97
CA VAL A 244 4.61 10.19 22.75
C VAL A 244 3.83 10.67 21.52
N ALA A 245 2.53 10.42 21.45
CA ALA A 245 1.66 10.97 20.40
C ALA A 245 1.60 12.51 20.48
N LYS A 246 1.49 13.08 21.69
CA LYS A 246 1.59 14.54 21.92
C LYS A 246 2.95 15.12 21.52
N ALA A 247 4.01 14.32 21.57
CA ALA A 247 5.36 14.70 21.13
C ALA A 247 5.65 14.39 19.64
N GLY A 248 4.68 13.86 18.89
CA GLY A 248 4.75 13.68 17.43
C GLY A 248 5.14 12.28 16.93
N ALA A 249 5.45 11.34 17.82
CA ALA A 249 5.68 9.94 17.43
C ALA A 249 4.36 9.18 17.16
N ARG A 250 4.48 8.04 16.48
CA ARG A 250 3.36 7.11 16.24
C ARG A 250 3.41 5.97 17.28
N PRO A 251 2.46 5.90 18.24
CA PRO A 251 2.36 4.75 19.13
C PRO A 251 1.91 3.51 18.35
N VAL A 252 2.43 2.34 18.73
CA VAL A 252 2.13 1.02 18.15
C VAL A 252 2.07 0.01 19.30
N SER A 253 1.09 -0.91 19.27
CA SER A 253 0.96 -1.90 20.34
C SER A 253 2.08 -2.96 20.31
N SER A 254 2.55 -3.38 21.49
CA SER A 254 3.49 -4.51 21.66
C SER A 254 3.08 -5.76 20.86
N ALA A 255 1.78 -6.02 20.77
CA ALA A 255 1.21 -7.15 20.02
C ALA A 255 1.47 -7.08 18.50
N LEU A 256 1.54 -5.89 17.89
CA LEU A 256 1.88 -5.75 16.47
C LEU A 256 3.37 -6.03 16.23
N LEU A 257 4.27 -5.52 17.07
CA LEU A 257 5.69 -5.83 16.98
C LEU A 257 5.93 -7.34 17.16
N LEU A 258 5.32 -7.98 18.16
CA LEU A 258 5.45 -9.43 18.38
C LEU A 258 4.94 -10.25 17.18
N LYS A 259 3.80 -9.87 16.58
CA LYS A 259 3.30 -10.48 15.34
C LYS A 259 4.25 -10.29 14.16
N ARG A 260 4.96 -9.15 14.07
CA ARG A 260 5.94 -8.89 13.01
C ARG A 260 7.26 -9.63 13.21
N LEU A 261 7.73 -9.73 14.45
CA LEU A 261 8.93 -10.50 14.83
C LEU A 261 8.73 -12.01 14.62
N ALA A 262 7.51 -12.52 14.83
CA ALA A 262 7.18 -13.93 14.58
C ALA A 262 7.10 -14.32 13.08
N ARG A 263 7.35 -13.39 12.16
CA ARG A 263 7.44 -13.63 10.70
C ARG A 263 8.90 -13.63 10.19
N THR A 264 9.88 -13.67 11.10
CA THR A 264 11.31 -13.45 10.84
C THR A 264 12.15 -14.60 11.38
#